data_AF-A0A9D9A2A7-F1
#
_entry.id   AF-A0A9D9A2A7-F1
#
_cell.length_a   1.000
_cell.length_b   1.000
_cell.length_c   1.000
_cell.angle_alpha   90.00
_cell.angle_beta   90.00
_cell.angle_gamma   90.00
#
_symmetry.space_group_name_H-M   'P 1'
#
loop_
_entity.id
_entity.type
_entity.pdbx_description
1 polymer ?
#
loop_
_entity_poly.entity_id
_entity_poly.type
_entity_poly.pdbx_seq_one_letter_code
_entity_poly.pdbx_strand_id
1 'polypeptide(L)'
;GLTARDLSGELLVQEVGGGLQADQTSVDAVIPMGYLAARFDLPLTGLSVGAEGNFISFDGDSLHDFNAYGQYEISLIQFRAGYRQMSIDYEDDSDRLDVEIGGPFVSAGVSF
;
A
#
# COMPACT_ATOMS: atom_id res chain seq x y z
N GLY A 1 -10.94 -1.03 11.59
CA GLY A 1 -11.54 -2.00 10.65
C GLY A 1 -10.51 -3.05 10.27
N LEU A 2 -10.84 -3.92 9.32
CA LEU A 2 -9.90 -4.86 8.72
C LEU A 2 -9.93 -4.68 7.20
N THR A 3 -8.79 -4.91 6.57
CA THR A 3 -8.64 -5.01 5.11
C THR A 3 -7.98 -6.35 4.79
N ALA A 4 -8.12 -6.81 3.55
CA ALA A 4 -7.38 -7.96 3.05
C ALA A 4 -6.69 -7.53 1.75
N ARG A 5 -5.37 -7.72 1.69
CA ARG A 5 -4.58 -7.47 0.48
C ARG A 5 -4.29 -8.78 -0.21
N ASP A 6 -4.78 -8.90 -1.43
CA ASP A 6 -4.40 -9.96 -2.35
C ASP A 6 -3.11 -9.56 -3.06
N LEU A 7 -2.07 -10.37 -2.90
CA LEU A 7 -0.75 -10.16 -3.49
C LEU A 7 -0.45 -11.34 -4.40
N SER A 8 -0.41 -11.03 -5.69
CA SER A 8 0.03 -11.93 -6.76
C SER A 8 1.29 -11.35 -7.40
N GLY A 9 2.39 -12.09 -7.38
CA GLY A 9 3.68 -11.66 -7.95
C GLY A 9 4.46 -12.80 -8.58
N GLU A 10 5.17 -12.49 -9.68
CA GLU A 10 6.10 -13.42 -10.33
C GLU A 10 7.53 -13.01 -9.96
N LEU A 11 8.26 -13.90 -9.28
CA LEU A 11 9.68 -13.73 -8.97
C LEU A 11 10.49 -14.53 -9.99
N LEU A 12 11.28 -13.83 -10.81
CA LEU A 12 12.22 -14.43 -11.75
C LEU A 12 13.63 -14.41 -11.16
N VAL A 13 14.09 -15.53 -10.62
CA VAL A 13 15.44 -15.65 -10.06
C VAL A 13 16.38 -16.08 -11.18
N GLN A 14 17.39 -15.25 -11.48
CA GLN A 14 18.35 -15.51 -12.55
C GLN A 14 19.78 -15.55 -11.96
N GLU A 15 20.37 -16.75 -11.92
CA GLU A 15 21.72 -16.95 -11.40
C GLU A 15 22.77 -16.43 -12.40
N VAL A 16 23.56 -15.41 -12.01
CA VAL A 16 24.63 -14.86 -12.84
C VAL A 16 25.95 -15.56 -12.48
N GLY A 17 26.22 -16.72 -13.10
CA GLY A 17 27.54 -17.36 -12.96
C GLY A 17 27.64 -18.86 -13.26
N GLY A 18 26.52 -19.60 -13.29
CA GLY A 18 26.49 -21.03 -13.56
C GLY A 18 25.23 -21.42 -14.33
N GLY A 19 25.41 -22.12 -15.45
CA GLY A 19 24.39 -22.71 -16.34
C GLY A 19 22.93 -22.30 -16.15
N LEU A 20 22.49 -21.29 -16.92
CA LEU A 20 21.09 -20.93 -17.27
C LEU A 20 19.98 -21.82 -16.66
N GLN A 21 19.74 -21.70 -15.36
CA GLN A 21 18.51 -22.15 -14.71
C GLN A 21 17.84 -20.89 -14.18
N ALA A 22 16.68 -20.57 -14.76
CA ALA A 22 15.82 -19.52 -14.29
C ALA A 22 14.68 -20.20 -13.53
N ASP A 23 14.65 -20.04 -12.22
CA ASP A 23 13.53 -20.51 -11.40
C ASP A 23 12.47 -19.41 -11.34
N GLN A 24 11.26 -19.77 -11.78
CA GLN A 24 10.08 -18.93 -11.69
C GLN A 24 9.30 -19.35 -10.45
N THR A 25 9.25 -18.47 -9.44
CA THR A 25 8.43 -18.68 -8.24
C THR A 25 7.25 -17.71 -8.29
N SER A 26 6.03 -18.26 -8.29
CA SER A 26 4.80 -17.48 -8.16
C SER A 26 4.43 -17.33 -6.68
N VAL A 27 4.22 -16.11 -6.23
CA VAL A 27 3.75 -15.79 -4.87
C VAL A 27 2.29 -15.36 -4.96
N ASP A 28 1.39 -16.16 -4.38
CA ASP A 28 -0.03 -15.86 -4.24
C ASP A 28 -0.39 -15.90 -2.75
N ALA A 29 -0.72 -14.74 -2.17
CA ALA A 29 -1.04 -14.64 -0.75
C ALA A 29 -2.14 -13.59 -0.47
N VAL A 30 -3.09 -13.96 0.39
CA VAL A 30 -4.08 -13.02 0.94
C VAL A 30 -3.68 -12.64 2.36
N ILE A 31 -3.35 -11.37 2.56
CA ILE A 31 -2.83 -10.85 3.83
C ILE A 31 -3.90 -10.01 4.53
N PRO A 32 -4.47 -10.46 5.66
CA PRO A 32 -5.41 -9.67 6.46
C PRO A 32 -4.66 -8.61 7.26
N MET A 33 -5.12 -7.36 7.22
CA MET A 33 -4.45 -6.24 7.89
C MET A 33 -5.40 -5.46 8.79
N GLY A 34 -4.82 -4.87 9.84
CA GLY A 34 -5.48 -3.84 10.61
C GLY A 34 -5.65 -2.57 9.78
N TYR A 35 -6.82 -1.94 9.88
CA TYR A 35 -7.12 -0.69 9.16
C TYR A 35 -7.64 0.38 10.11
N LEU A 36 -7.11 1.58 9.97
CA LEU A 36 -7.57 2.78 10.68
C LEU A 36 -7.70 3.94 9.69
N ALA A 37 -8.78 4.69 9.80
CA ALA A 37 -8.99 5.89 9.00
C ALA A 37 -9.72 6.96 9.79
N ALA A 38 -9.36 8.20 9.50
CA ALA A 38 -10.01 9.39 10.00
C ALA A 38 -10.18 10.39 8.86
N ARG A 39 -11.36 11.00 8.76
CA ARG A 39 -11.67 12.04 7.78
C ARG A 39 -12.44 13.16 8.47
N PHE A 40 -12.12 14.39 8.10
CA PHE A 40 -12.79 15.59 8.56
C PHE A 40 -13.28 16.38 7.34
N ASP A 41 -14.60 16.56 7.26
CA ASP A 41 -15.23 17.40 6.24
C ASP A 41 -15.21 18.85 6.69
N LEU A 42 -14.77 19.73 5.79
CA LEU A 42 -14.71 21.15 6.06
C LEU A 42 -16.06 21.79 5.72
N PRO A 43 -16.58 22.67 6.61
CA PRO A 43 -17.87 23.30 6.37
C PRO A 43 -17.80 24.19 5.11
N LEU A 44 -18.81 24.04 4.24
CA LEU A 44 -19.19 24.94 3.12
C LEU A 44 -18.43 24.81 1.78
N THR A 45 -17.44 23.93 1.62
CA THR A 45 -16.61 23.92 0.39
C THR A 45 -16.54 22.60 -0.36
N GLY A 46 -17.13 21.51 0.14
CA GLY A 46 -16.93 20.17 -0.46
C GLY A 46 -15.49 19.65 -0.33
N LEU A 47 -14.68 20.33 0.50
CA LEU A 47 -13.32 19.95 0.81
C LEU A 47 -13.28 19.09 2.07
N SER A 48 -12.41 18.10 2.08
CA SER A 48 -12.16 17.22 3.21
C SER A 48 -10.68 16.92 3.33
N VAL A 49 -10.25 16.60 4.53
CA VAL A 49 -8.90 16.09 4.80
C VAL A 49 -9.04 14.75 5.49
N GLY A 50 -8.19 13.80 5.12
CA GLY A 50 -8.23 12.47 5.68
C GLY A 50 -6.84 11.86 5.82
N ALA A 51 -6.74 10.91 6.73
CA ALA A 51 -5.62 10.02 6.84
C ALA A 51 -6.12 8.60 7.06
N GLU A 52 -5.47 7.65 6.42
CA GLU A 52 -5.75 6.22 6.57
C GLU A 52 -4.44 5.43 6.66
N GLY A 53 -4.51 4.30 7.34
CA GLY A 53 -3.37 3.43 7.59
C GLY A 53 -3.78 1.98 7.59
N ASN A 54 -2.99 1.14 6.91
CA ASN A 54 -3.03 -0.29 7.02
C ASN A 54 -1.75 -0.80 7.69
N PHE A 55 -1.87 -1.81 8.53
CA PHE A 55 -0.74 -2.38 9.25
C PHE A 55 -0.94 -3.87 9.51
N ILE A 56 0.14 -4.63 9.38
CA ILE A 56 0.23 -6.00 9.85
C ILE A 56 1.66 -6.25 10.34
N SER A 57 1.79 -7.10 11.36
CA SER A 57 3.06 -7.67 11.77
C SER A 57 2.87 -9.16 12.01
N PHE A 58 3.81 -9.97 11.55
CA PHE A 58 3.78 -11.42 11.69
C PHE A 58 5.21 -11.96 11.81
N ASP A 59 5.51 -12.65 12.91
CA ASP A 59 6.79 -13.34 13.14
C ASP A 59 8.08 -12.53 12.88
N GLY A 60 8.04 -11.20 13.02
CA GLY A 60 9.18 -10.30 12.80
C GLY A 60 9.05 -9.46 11.53
N ASP A 61 8.24 -9.91 10.58
CA ASP A 61 7.92 -9.18 9.36
C ASP A 61 6.84 -8.13 9.63
N SER A 62 6.94 -6.99 8.95
CA SER A 62 5.94 -5.94 9.04
C SER A 62 5.63 -5.33 7.68
N LEU A 63 4.35 -5.00 7.49
CA LEU A 63 3.89 -4.26 6.33
C LEU A 63 3.00 -3.11 6.78
N HIS A 64 3.40 -1.91 6.40
CA HIS A 64 2.73 -0.66 6.75
C HIS A 64 2.40 0.12 5.49
N ASP A 65 1.20 0.70 5.45
CA ASP A 65 0.78 1.57 4.36
C ASP A 65 -0.03 2.74 4.92
N PHE A 66 0.54 3.93 4.86
CA PHE A 66 -0.03 5.17 5.36
C PHE A 66 -0.34 6.12 4.20
N ASN A 67 -1.48 6.78 4.29
CA ASN A 67 -1.96 7.71 3.29
C ASN A 67 -2.59 8.93 3.96
N ALA A 68 -2.09 10.13 3.65
CA ALA A 68 -2.68 11.39 4.06
C ALA A 68 -3.07 12.19 2.82
N TYR A 69 -4.30 12.72 2.80
CA TYR A 69 -4.85 13.35 1.61
C TYR A 69 -5.81 14.50 1.92
N GLY A 70 -5.85 15.46 1.00
CA GLY A 70 -6.97 16.35 0.79
C GLY A 70 -7.87 15.82 -0.31
N GLN A 71 -9.18 15.98 -0.17
CA GLN A 71 -10.17 15.58 -1.15
C GLN A 71 -11.16 16.71 -1.39
N TYR A 72 -11.44 16.98 -2.66
CA TYR A 72 -12.45 17.92 -3.11
C TYR A 72 -13.52 17.19 -3.92
N GLU A 73 -14.78 17.37 -3.54
CA GLU A 73 -15.92 16.73 -4.19
C GLU A 73 -16.79 17.78 -4.89
N ILE A 74 -17.13 17.52 -6.15
CA ILE A 74 -18.06 18.32 -6.95
C ILE A 74 -19.06 17.40 -7.64
N SER A 75 -20.31 17.47 -7.18
CA SER A 75 -21.38 16.58 -7.63
C SER A 75 -21.01 15.10 -7.45
N LEU A 76 -20.75 14.36 -8.54
CA LEU A 76 -20.35 12.95 -8.53
C LEU A 76 -18.85 12.76 -8.69
N ILE A 77 -18.07 13.82 -8.89
CA ILE A 77 -16.64 13.73 -9.16
C ILE A 77 -15.87 14.04 -7.89
N GLN A 78 -14.95 13.16 -7.53
CA GLN A 78 -14.02 13.34 -6.42
C GLN A 78 -12.59 13.50 -6.94
N PHE A 79 -11.92 14.55 -6.49
CA PHE A 79 -10.48 14.76 -6.69
C PHE A 79 -9.78 14.54 -5.36
N ARG A 80 -8.66 13.81 -5.37
CA ARG A 80 -7.84 13.59 -4.18
C ARG A 80 -6.39 13.91 -4.51
N ALA A 81 -5.71 14.57 -3.59
CA ALA A 81 -4.29 14.81 -3.66
C ALA A 81 -3.69 14.56 -2.29
N GLY A 82 -2.52 13.94 -2.23
CA GLY A 82 -1.96 13.53 -0.96
C GLY A 82 -0.56 12.98 -1.07
N TYR A 83 -0.13 12.35 0.00
CA TYR A 83 1.13 11.62 0.09
C TYR A 83 0.84 10.23 0.64
N ARG A 84 1.40 9.22 -0.01
CA ARG A 84 1.31 7.83 0.42
C ARG A 84 2.71 7.31 0.72
N GLN A 85 2.82 6.50 1.76
CA GLN A 85 4.05 5.85 2.18
C GLN A 85 3.74 4.39 2.52
N MET A 86 4.45 3.49 1.87
CA MET A 86 4.37 2.05 2.11
C MET A 86 5.74 1.57 2.53
N SER A 87 5.81 0.81 3.62
CA SER A 87 7.04 0.18 4.11
C SER A 87 6.78 -1.32 4.26
N ILE A 88 7.76 -2.10 3.83
CA ILE A 88 7.80 -3.54 3.95
C ILE A 88 9.16 -3.85 4.58
N ASP A 89 9.10 -4.42 5.78
CA ASP A 89 10.28 -4.87 6.50
C ASP A 89 10.13 -6.40 6.62
N TYR A 90 11.07 -7.14 6.04
CA TYR A 90 11.11 -8.60 6.06
C TYR A 90 12.47 -9.07 6.57
N GLU A 91 12.45 -9.98 7.54
CA GLU A 91 13.66 -10.55 8.13
C GLU A 91 13.49 -12.06 8.29
N ASP A 92 14.26 -12.82 7.51
CA ASP A 92 14.43 -14.26 7.66
C ASP A 92 15.92 -14.58 7.86
N ASP A 93 16.24 -15.70 8.50
CA ASP A 93 17.56 -16.03 9.09
C ASP A 93 18.81 -15.50 8.33
N SER A 94 18.82 -15.56 6.99
CA SER A 94 19.90 -15.03 6.14
C SER A 94 19.52 -13.87 5.22
N ASP A 95 18.24 -13.53 5.09
CA ASP A 95 17.72 -12.59 4.09
C ASP A 95 16.98 -11.42 4.77
N ARG A 96 17.37 -10.20 4.41
CA ARG A 96 16.73 -8.97 4.87
C ARG A 96 16.28 -8.13 3.70
N LEU A 97 15.04 -7.65 3.75
CA LEU A 97 14.47 -6.78 2.75
C LEU A 97 13.76 -5.61 3.43
N ASP A 98 14.34 -4.43 3.27
CA ASP A 98 13.78 -3.16 3.71
C ASP A 98 13.38 -2.36 2.47
N VAL A 99 12.07 -2.22 2.24
CA VAL A 99 11.53 -1.49 1.09
C VAL A 99 10.63 -0.37 1.59
N GLU A 100 11.00 0.86 1.26
CA GLU A 100 10.21 2.05 1.53
C GLU A 100 9.83 2.76 0.22
N ILE A 101 8.52 2.88 -0.02
CA ILE A 101 7.96 3.52 -1.21
C ILE A 101 7.07 4.66 -0.75
N GLY A 102 7.55 5.89 -0.94
CA GLY A 102 6.83 7.11 -0.59
C GLY A 102 6.69 8.05 -1.77
N GLY A 103 5.56 8.73 -1.89
CA GLY A 103 5.40 9.74 -2.92
C GLY A 103 4.09 10.53 -2.87
N PRO A 104 4.10 11.74 -3.47
CA PRO A 104 2.88 12.48 -3.69
C PRO A 104 2.04 11.79 -4.76
N PHE A 105 0.72 11.92 -4.66
CA PHE A 105 -0.20 11.45 -5.69
C PHE A 105 -1.32 12.46 -5.92
N VAL A 106 -1.92 12.34 -7.10
CA VAL A 106 -3.19 12.96 -7.45
C VAL A 106 -4.07 11.90 -8.11
N SER A 107 -5.36 11.89 -7.77
CA SER A 107 -6.32 10.97 -8.35
C SER A 107 -7.68 11.64 -8.55
N ALA A 108 -8.44 11.12 -9.50
CA ALA A 108 -9.83 11.50 -9.74
C ALA A 108 -10.68 10.23 -9.77
N GLY A 109 -11.89 10.32 -9.25
CA GLY A 109 -12.85 9.21 -9.21
C GLY A 109 -14.28 9.71 -9.30
N VAL A 110 -15.22 8.76 -9.38
CA VAL A 110 -16.65 9.05 -9.41
C VAL A 110 -17.29 8.41 -8.18
N SER A 111 -18.05 9.19 -7.40
CA SER A 111 -18.92 8.71 -6.33
C SER A 111 -20.35 8.56 -6.86
N PHE A 112 -21.03 7.46 -6.55
CA PHE A 112 -22.40 7.15 -6.97
C PHE A 112 -23.18 6.45 -5.84
#